data_AF-A0A930N2E4-F1
#
_entry.id   AF-A0A930N2E4-F1
#
_cell.length_a   1.000
_cell.length_b   1.000
_cell.length_c   1.000
_cell.angle_alpha   90.00
_cell.angle_beta   90.00
_cell.angle_gamma   90.00
#
_symmetry.space_group_name_H-M   'P 1'
#
loop_
_entity.id
_entity.type
_entity.pdbx_description
1 polymer ?
#
loop_
_entity_poly.entity_id
_entity_poly.type
_entity_poly.pdbx_seq_one_letter_code
_entity_poly.pdbx_strand_id
1 'polypeptide(L)'
;MGKNKLAKFAEMETFPHVLQYPFARLQQEAFPLRGHWREDFFHNDRPIVLELGCGKGEYTVGLGELYPEKNFIGVDVKGARIWTGAKASHEAGMTNVAFLRGEIESLTSFFAPGEVDEIWITF
;
A
#
# COMPACT_ATOMS: atom_id res chain seq x y z
N MET A 1 6.36 -17.12 20.34
CA MET A 1 5.89 -16.66 19.01
C MET A 1 5.42 -15.19 18.95
N GLY A 2 5.34 -14.43 20.07
CA GLY A 2 4.81 -13.05 20.06
C GLY A 2 5.83 -11.91 19.87
N LYS A 3 7.10 -12.08 20.28
CA LYS A 3 8.12 -11.00 20.25
C LYS A 3 8.42 -10.49 18.82
N ASN A 4 8.44 -11.40 17.84
CA ASN A 4 8.76 -11.06 16.46
C ASN A 4 7.62 -10.26 15.77
N LYS A 5 6.37 -10.48 16.17
CA LYS A 5 5.22 -9.77 15.59
C LYS A 5 5.18 -8.30 16.01
N LEU A 6 5.43 -8.01 17.29
CA LEU A 6 5.48 -6.64 17.80
C LEU A 6 6.65 -5.84 17.20
N ALA A 7 7.81 -6.48 17.04
CA ALA A 7 8.95 -5.85 16.37
C ALA A 7 8.64 -5.46 14.92
N LYS A 8 7.99 -6.35 14.17
CA LYS A 8 7.55 -6.06 12.79
C LYS A 8 6.57 -4.89 12.72
N PHE A 9 5.61 -4.80 13.64
CA PHE A 9 4.71 -3.65 13.68
C PHE A 9 5.46 -2.35 13.98
N ALA A 10 6.34 -2.35 14.98
CA ALA A 10 7.11 -1.16 15.34
C ALA A 10 8.01 -0.68 14.19
N GLU A 11 8.64 -1.59 13.46
CA GLU A 11 9.44 -1.25 12.27
C GLU A 11 8.54 -0.75 11.13
N MET A 12 7.37 -1.34 10.93
CA MET A 12 6.44 -0.93 9.87
C MET A 12 5.95 0.51 10.03
N GLU A 13 5.80 1.01 11.26
CA GLU A 13 5.48 2.43 11.53
C GLU A 13 6.58 3.40 11.03
N THR A 14 7.79 2.90 10.79
CA THR A 14 8.91 3.70 10.28
C THR A 14 8.97 3.75 8.75
N PHE A 15 8.17 2.93 8.06
CA PHE A 15 8.17 2.88 6.60
C PHE A 15 7.22 3.95 6.03
N PRO A 16 7.75 4.99 5.36
CA PRO A 16 6.94 6.12 4.91
C PRO A 16 5.93 5.75 3.83
N HIS A 17 6.17 4.64 3.11
CA HIS A 17 5.31 4.11 2.07
C HIS A 17 4.26 3.11 2.58
N VAL A 18 4.14 2.93 3.90
CA VAL A 18 3.09 2.10 4.53
C VAL A 18 2.07 3.00 5.23
N LEU A 19 0.85 3.02 4.71
CA LEU A 19 -0.25 3.82 5.25
C LEU A 19 -1.23 2.91 6.00
N GLN A 20 -1.43 3.17 7.30
CA GLN A 20 -2.27 2.34 8.15
C GLN A 20 -3.59 3.02 8.52
N TYR A 21 -4.67 2.56 7.90
CA TYR A 21 -6.02 3.09 8.09
C TYR A 21 -7.00 1.95 8.40
N PRO A 22 -6.94 1.39 9.63
CA PRO A 22 -7.98 0.47 10.08
C PRO A 22 -9.34 1.17 10.07
N PHE A 23 -10.43 0.40 9.96
CA PHE A 23 -11.79 0.93 9.86
C PHE A 23 -12.12 1.98 10.95
N ALA A 24 -11.72 1.74 12.20
CA ALA A 24 -11.95 2.68 13.29
C ALA A 24 -11.30 4.06 13.06
N ARG A 25 -10.12 4.11 12.42
CA ARG A 25 -9.45 5.37 12.06
C ARG A 25 -10.18 6.07 10.91
N LEU A 26 -10.56 5.31 9.88
CA LEU A 26 -11.33 5.85 8.75
C LEU A 26 -12.69 6.45 9.13
N GLN A 27 -13.28 6.01 10.24
CA GLN A 27 -14.52 6.60 10.76
C GLN A 27 -14.28 7.94 11.47
N GLN A 28 -13.05 8.25 11.87
CA GLN A 28 -12.71 9.45 12.62
C GLN A 28 -12.13 10.55 11.73
N GLU A 29 -11.46 10.18 10.64
CA GLU A 29 -10.81 11.10 9.74
C GLU A 29 -10.88 10.65 8.28
N ALA A 30 -10.93 11.62 7.36
CA ALA A 30 -10.81 11.37 5.94
C ALA A 30 -9.38 10.95 5.60
N PHE A 31 -9.24 10.04 4.63
CA PHE A 31 -7.94 9.67 4.11
C PHE A 31 -7.38 10.80 3.23
N PRO A 32 -6.19 11.35 3.53
CA PRO A 32 -5.71 12.59 2.92
C PRO A 32 -5.33 12.43 1.44
N LEU A 33 -4.91 11.24 1.00
CA LEU A 33 -4.43 11.04 -0.38
C LEU A 33 -5.54 10.68 -1.37
N ARG A 34 -6.81 10.67 -0.96
CA ARG A 34 -7.92 10.34 -1.86
C ARG A 34 -8.03 11.39 -2.97
N GLY A 35 -7.74 10.99 -4.22
CA GLY A 35 -7.69 11.89 -5.38
C GLY A 35 -6.33 12.54 -5.60
N HIS A 36 -5.34 12.29 -4.73
CA HIS A 36 -4.04 12.96 -4.72
C HIS A 36 -2.86 11.98 -4.63
N TRP A 37 -3.06 10.67 -4.85
CA TRP A 37 -1.96 9.69 -4.76
C TRP A 37 -0.79 10.01 -5.70
N ARG A 38 -1.09 10.47 -6.92
CA ARG A 38 -0.07 10.86 -7.91
C ARG A 38 0.72 12.10 -7.50
N GLU A 39 0.03 13.14 -7.05
CA GLU A 39 0.60 14.44 -6.72
C GLU A 39 1.38 14.41 -5.40
N ASP A 40 0.73 13.89 -4.35
CA ASP A 40 1.18 14.05 -2.97
C ASP A 40 2.03 12.88 -2.46
N PHE A 41 1.93 11.70 -3.07
CA PHE A 41 2.67 10.51 -2.63
C PHE A 41 3.71 10.06 -3.66
N PHE A 42 3.31 9.79 -4.90
CA PHE A 42 4.23 9.29 -5.94
C PHE A 42 5.00 10.40 -6.66
N HIS A 43 4.51 11.64 -6.56
CA HIS A 43 5.04 12.83 -7.22
C HIS A 43 5.25 12.67 -8.73
N ASN A 44 4.32 11.99 -9.39
CA ASN A 44 4.35 11.74 -10.85
C ASN A 44 2.96 11.36 -11.40
N ASP A 45 2.81 11.43 -12.73
CA ASP A 45 1.55 11.14 -13.41
C ASP A 45 1.41 9.67 -13.91
N ARG A 46 2.24 8.75 -13.40
CA ARG A 46 2.24 7.35 -13.86
C ARG A 46 1.00 6.60 -13.38
N PRO A 47 0.48 5.62 -14.13
CA PRO A 47 -0.68 4.81 -13.73
C PRO A 47 -0.57 4.21 -12.31
N ILE A 48 -1.68 4.13 -11.58
CA ILE A 48 -1.79 3.44 -10.29
C ILE A 48 -2.43 2.08 -10.53
N VAL A 49 -1.73 1.05 -10.09
CA VAL A 49 -2.18 -0.34 -10.09
C VAL A 49 -2.38 -0.79 -8.65
N LEU A 50 -3.57 -1.31 -8.34
CA LEU A 50 -3.83 -1.91 -7.02
C LEU A 50 -3.62 -3.42 -7.06
N GLU A 51 -3.02 -3.97 -6.01
CA GLU A 51 -3.11 -5.39 -5.68
C GLU A 51 -4.06 -5.56 -4.48
N LEU A 52 -5.24 -6.14 -4.69
CA LEU A 52 -6.22 -6.34 -3.63
C LEU A 52 -6.01 -7.69 -2.94
N GLY A 53 -5.74 -7.65 -1.63
CA GLY A 53 -5.40 -8.84 -0.84
C GLY A 53 -3.91 -9.22 -0.97
N CYS A 54 -3.02 -8.23 -1.03
CA CYS A 54 -1.61 -8.41 -1.40
C CYS A 54 -0.80 -9.33 -0.47
N GLY A 55 -1.30 -9.62 0.74
CA GLY A 55 -0.63 -10.49 1.68
C GLY A 55 0.79 -10.05 2.00
N LYS A 56 1.78 -10.80 1.51
CA LYS A 56 3.20 -10.47 1.73
C LYS A 56 3.70 -9.33 0.84
N GLY A 57 2.92 -8.91 -0.14
CA GLY A 57 3.30 -7.87 -1.11
C GLY A 57 4.25 -8.37 -2.20
N GLU A 58 4.38 -9.68 -2.41
CA GLU A 58 5.33 -10.26 -3.37
C GLU A 58 5.03 -9.80 -4.81
N TYR A 59 3.77 -9.77 -5.22
CA TYR A 59 3.39 -9.23 -6.54
C TYR A 59 3.51 -7.71 -6.59
N THR A 60 3.03 -6.98 -5.58
CA THR A 60 3.21 -5.52 -5.50
C THR A 60 4.68 -5.11 -5.72
N VAL A 61 5.62 -5.77 -5.02
CA VAL A 61 7.06 -5.49 -5.14
C VAL A 61 7.58 -5.95 -6.50
N GLY A 62 7.35 -7.20 -6.90
CA GLY A 62 7.88 -7.74 -8.15
C GLY A 62 7.38 -7.01 -9.40
N LEU A 63 6.11 -6.56 -9.39
CA LEU A 63 5.56 -5.74 -10.47
C LEU A 63 6.13 -4.32 -10.44
N GLY A 64 6.37 -3.74 -9.25
CA GLY A 64 7.06 -2.47 -9.11
C GLY A 64 8.49 -2.48 -9.66
N GLU A 65 9.20 -3.59 -9.50
CA GLU A 65 10.53 -3.81 -10.09
C GLU A 65 10.46 -3.97 -11.61
N LEU A 66 9.49 -4.74 -12.11
CA LEU A 66 9.35 -5.05 -13.53
C LEU A 66 8.83 -3.86 -14.36
N TYR A 67 7.98 -3.02 -13.76
CA TYR A 67 7.30 -1.90 -14.42
C TYR A 67 7.54 -0.58 -13.68
N PRO A 68 8.77 -0.03 -13.73
CA PRO A 68 9.10 1.23 -13.06
C PRO A 68 8.26 2.43 -13.57
N GLU A 69 7.67 2.33 -14.75
CA GLU A 69 6.76 3.32 -15.34
C GLU A 69 5.33 3.29 -14.78
N LYS A 70 5.03 2.41 -13.82
CA LYS A 70 3.76 2.36 -13.08
C LYS A 70 3.99 2.49 -11.57
N ASN A 71 2.96 2.96 -10.86
CA ASN A 71 2.89 3.02 -9.40
C ASN A 71 2.03 1.85 -8.88
N PHE A 72 2.52 1.11 -7.89
CA PHE A 72 1.84 -0.06 -7.32
C PHE A 72 1.46 0.18 -5.88
N ILE A 73 0.22 -0.18 -5.51
CA ILE A 73 -0.27 -0.10 -4.14
C ILE A 73 -0.82 -1.46 -3.73
N GLY A 74 -0.17 -2.11 -2.77
CA GLY A 74 -0.67 -3.34 -2.17
C GLY A 74 -1.67 -3.04 -1.05
N VAL A 75 -2.88 -3.61 -1.12
CA VAL A 75 -3.95 -3.42 -0.13
C VAL A 75 -4.21 -4.72 0.63
N ASP A 76 -4.05 -4.72 1.95
CA ASP A 76 -4.42 -5.87 2.81
C ASP A 76 -4.78 -5.40 4.23
N VAL A 77 -5.78 -6.03 4.85
CA VAL A 77 -6.22 -5.71 6.22
C VAL A 77 -5.19 -6.14 7.28
N LYS A 78 -4.39 -7.18 6.99
CA LYS A 78 -3.42 -7.79 7.90
C LYS A 78 -2.03 -7.18 7.72
N GLY A 79 -1.76 -6.06 8.40
CA GLY A 79 -0.46 -5.37 8.36
C GLY A 79 0.77 -6.26 8.61
N ALA A 80 0.67 -7.27 9.48
CA ALA A 80 1.79 -8.20 9.71
C ALA A 80 2.21 -9.02 8.48
N ARG A 81 1.33 -9.17 7.48
CA ARG A 81 1.68 -9.80 6.20
C ARG A 81 2.41 -8.80 5.30
N ILE A 82 1.91 -7.57 5.21
CA ILE A 82 2.48 -6.48 4.39
C ILE A 82 3.95 -6.23 4.71
N TRP A 83 4.36 -6.36 5.97
CA TRP A 83 5.71 -6.05 6.44
C TRP A 83 6.82 -6.63 5.55
N THR A 84 6.65 -7.85 5.00
CA THR A 84 7.68 -8.47 4.15
C THR A 84 7.96 -7.65 2.89
N GLY A 85 6.91 -7.30 2.12
CA GLY A 85 7.04 -6.47 0.92
C GLY A 85 7.40 -5.03 1.23
N ALA A 86 6.87 -4.47 2.32
CA ALA A 86 7.21 -3.12 2.78
C ALA A 86 8.71 -3.00 3.11
N LYS A 87 9.27 -3.97 3.83
CA LYS A 87 10.69 -4.02 4.14
C LYS A 87 11.54 -4.18 2.88
N ALA A 88 11.19 -5.14 2.02
CA ALA A 88 11.95 -5.40 0.80
C ALA A 88 12.01 -4.17 -0.13
N SER A 89 10.86 -3.54 -0.39
CA SER A 89 10.79 -2.30 -1.20
C SER A 89 11.50 -1.11 -0.56
N HIS A 90 11.48 -1.00 0.77
CA HIS A 90 12.23 0.03 1.49
C HIS A 90 13.73 -0.14 1.33
N GLU A 91 14.24 -1.36 1.55
CA GLU A 91 15.66 -1.69 1.43
C GLU A 91 16.15 -1.56 -0.02
N ALA A 92 15.29 -1.83 -1.00
CA ALA A 92 15.56 -1.61 -2.43
C ALA A 92 15.42 -0.15 -2.88
N GLY A 93 14.98 0.77 -2.01
CA GLY A 93 14.81 2.19 -2.33
C GLY A 93 13.72 2.45 -3.38
N MET A 94 12.70 1.60 -3.46
CA MET A 94 11.62 1.73 -4.45
C MET A 94 10.75 2.94 -4.12
N THR A 95 10.49 3.78 -5.13
CA THR A 95 9.65 4.97 -5.00
C THR A 95 8.28 4.82 -5.68
N ASN A 96 8.07 3.74 -6.42
CA ASN A 96 6.84 3.43 -7.14
C ASN A 96 6.01 2.33 -6.46
N VAL A 97 6.29 2.00 -5.20
CA VAL A 97 5.58 0.99 -4.41
C VAL A 97 5.07 1.61 -3.10
N ALA A 98 3.80 1.37 -2.79
CA ALA A 98 3.18 1.71 -1.53
C ALA A 98 2.38 0.54 -0.97
N PHE A 99 2.07 0.60 0.32
CA PHE A 99 1.17 -0.34 0.97
C PHE A 99 0.11 0.40 1.76
N LEU A 100 -1.13 -0.05 1.59
CA LEU A 100 -2.29 0.46 2.32
C LEU A 100 -2.85 -0.67 3.18
N ARG A 101 -2.74 -0.50 4.50
CA ARG A 101 -3.44 -1.36 5.44
C ARG A 101 -4.85 -0.81 5.67
N GLY A 102 -5.81 -1.40 4.98
CA GLY A 102 -7.22 -1.05 5.04
C GLY A 102 -8.12 -2.21 4.58
N GLU A 103 -9.43 -2.04 4.74
CA GLU A 103 -10.43 -2.98 4.24
C GLU A 103 -10.74 -2.65 2.77
N ILE A 104 -10.84 -3.68 1.93
CA ILE A 104 -11.09 -3.53 0.48
C ILE A 104 -12.49 -2.94 0.25
N GLU A 105 -13.42 -3.24 1.15
CA GLU A 105 -14.77 -2.69 1.20
C GLU A 105 -14.78 -1.16 1.37
N SER A 106 -13.69 -0.58 1.87
CA SER A 106 -13.51 0.86 2.06
C SER A 106 -12.69 1.53 0.95
N LEU A 107 -12.45 0.86 -0.20
CA LEU A 107 -11.63 1.42 -1.30
C LEU A 107 -12.06 2.82 -1.74
N THR A 108 -13.37 3.12 -1.76
CA THR A 108 -13.89 4.43 -2.15
C THR A 108 -13.54 5.56 -1.17
N SER A 109 -13.13 5.22 0.05
CA SER A 109 -12.60 6.17 1.04
C SER A 109 -11.12 6.48 0.78
N PHE A 110 -10.42 5.62 0.05
CA PHE A 110 -8.98 5.74 -0.23
C PHE A 110 -8.67 6.29 -1.62
N PHE A 111 -9.57 6.06 -2.58
CA PHE A 111 -9.38 6.41 -3.98
C PHE A 111 -10.59 7.18 -4.52
N ALA A 112 -10.33 8.22 -5.31
CA ALA A 112 -11.35 8.95 -6.05
C ALA A 112 -11.78 8.20 -7.33
N PRO A 113 -12.99 8.46 -7.86
CA PRO A 113 -13.39 7.91 -9.15
C PRO A 113 -12.37 8.25 -10.26
N GLY A 114 -11.88 7.23 -10.96
CA GLY A 114 -10.90 7.40 -12.05
C GLY A 114 -9.44 7.54 -11.60
N GLU A 115 -9.13 7.47 -10.31
CA GLU A 115 -7.75 7.59 -9.81
C GLU A 115 -6.91 6.31 -10.02
N VAL A 116 -7.56 5.15 -10.07
CA VAL A 116 -6.94 3.83 -10.24
C VAL A 116 -7.15 3.37 -11.68
N ASP A 117 -6.07 2.95 -12.33
CA ASP A 117 -6.09 2.51 -13.74
C ASP A 117 -6.27 1.01 -13.89
N GLU A 118 -5.81 0.24 -12.90
CA GLU A 118 -5.76 -1.22 -12.99
C GLU A 118 -5.90 -1.85 -11.59
N ILE A 119 -6.61 -2.98 -11.52
CA ILE A 119 -6.81 -3.73 -10.28
C ILE A 119 -6.43 -5.19 -10.53
N TRP A 120 -5.51 -5.68 -9.70
CA TRP A 120 -5.02 -7.06 -9.69
C TRP A 120 -5.61 -7.81 -8.51
N ILE A 121 -6.05 -9.03 -8.82
CA ILE A 121 -6.58 -10.01 -7.87
C ILE A 121 -5.90 -11.33 -8.21
N THR A 122 -4.85 -11.67 -7.45
CA THR A 122 -3.76 -12.59 -7.87
C THR A 122 -3.83 -13.99 -7.27
N PHE A 123 -4.85 -14.28 -6.48
CA PHE A 123 -4.96 -15.52 -5.72
C PHE A 123 -5.43 -16.73 -6.54
#